data_AF-A0AAU2IU35-F1
#
_entry.id   AF-A0AAU2IU35-F1
#
_cell.length_a   1.000
_cell.length_b   1.000
_cell.length_c   1.000
_cell.angle_alpha   90.00
_cell.angle_beta   90.00
_cell.angle_gamma   90.00
#
_symmetry.space_group_name_H-M   'P 1'
#
loop_
_entity.id
_entity.type
_entity.pdbx_description
1 polymer ?
#
loop_
_entity_poly.entity_id
_entity_poly.type
_entity_poly.pdbx_seq_one_letter_code
_entity_poly.pdbx_strand_id
1 'polypeptide(L)'
;MGTATGRNLPELCRERYPRPVVWGLWLQAEAVIVMTDLAELIGGAIALNLLFGLPLLPGALLVTMASFLLLAVRSARTRHFGAALTVMLVAVAGAFLVLVLQAQFMAGSSVGMSRSLCSSRTRNAWPGRWLKAFTMAW
;
A
#
# COMPACT_ATOMS: atom_id res chain seq x y z
N MET A 1 -22.41 1.56 13.05
CA MET A 1 -22.18 1.84 14.47
C MET A 1 -22.30 3.34 14.77
N GLY A 2 -21.49 4.24 14.18
CA GLY A 2 -21.67 5.69 14.40
C GLY A 2 -23.06 6.24 14.06
N THR A 3 -23.74 5.68 13.06
CA THR A 3 -25.13 6.03 12.69
C THR A 3 -26.22 5.40 13.57
N ALA A 4 -25.91 4.32 14.30
CA ALA A 4 -26.87 3.60 15.15
C ALA A 4 -26.71 3.93 16.64
N THR A 5 -25.51 4.30 17.09
CA THR A 5 -25.17 4.61 18.48
C THR A 5 -24.92 6.10 18.72
N GLY A 6 -24.79 6.91 17.66
CA GLY A 6 -24.55 8.36 17.73
C GLY A 6 -23.19 8.76 18.33
N ARG A 7 -22.30 7.80 18.59
CA ARG A 7 -21.04 7.99 19.32
C ARG A 7 -19.85 7.50 18.53
N ASN A 8 -18.70 8.12 18.74
CA ASN A 8 -17.47 7.81 18.02
C ASN A 8 -16.89 6.45 18.49
N LEU A 9 -16.24 5.71 17.60
CA LEU A 9 -15.57 4.44 17.95
C LEU A 9 -14.63 4.53 19.17
N PRO A 10 -13.82 5.60 19.34
CA PRO A 10 -12.97 5.75 20.52
C PRO A 10 -13.74 5.93 21.82
N GLU A 11 -14.91 6.57 21.80
CA GLU A 11 -15.76 6.77 22.98
C GLU A 11 -16.34 5.44 23.46
N LEU A 12 -16.82 4.61 22.53
CA LEU A 12 -17.33 3.28 22.82
C LEU A 12 -16.23 2.34 23.34
N CYS A 13 -15.02 2.44 22.78
CA CYS A 13 -13.87 1.67 23.28
C CYS A 13 -13.47 2.11 24.69
N ARG A 14 -13.47 3.42 24.98
CA ARG A 14 -13.13 3.95 26.31
C ARG A 14 -14.13 3.56 27.39
N GLU A 15 -15.40 3.37 27.04
CA GLU A 15 -16.43 2.92 27.98
C GLU A 15 -16.42 1.41 28.23
N ARG A 16 -15.95 0.61 27.26
CA ARG A 16 -15.95 -0.86 27.34
C ARG A 16 -14.65 -1.46 27.87
N TYR A 17 -13.51 -0.78 27.69
CA TYR A 17 -12.18 -1.33 28.02
C TYR A 17 -11.50 -0.67 29.23
N PRO A 18 -10.66 -1.42 29.96
CA PRO A 18 -9.87 -0.86 31.07
C PRO A 18 -8.83 0.13 30.54
N ARG A 19 -8.51 1.15 31.36
CA ARG A 19 -7.63 2.28 31.00
C ARG A 19 -6.30 1.92 30.29
N PRO A 20 -5.54 0.88 30.66
CA PRO A 20 -4.29 0.54 29.95
C PRO A 20 -4.51 0.14 28.49
N VAL A 21 -5.62 -0.53 28.17
CA VAL A 21 -5.93 -0.96 26.80
C VAL A 21 -6.25 0.24 25.90
N VAL A 22 -6.96 1.24 26.44
CA VAL A 22 -7.28 2.49 25.72
C VAL A 22 -6.01 3.25 25.34
N TRP A 23 -5.01 3.29 26.23
CA TRP A 23 -3.70 3.89 25.92
C TRP A 23 -2.96 3.12 24.82
N GLY A 24 -3.00 1.79 24.84
CA GLY A 24 -2.43 0.96 23.77
C GLY A 24 -3.09 1.21 22.42
N LEU A 25 -4.43 1.28 22.38
CA LEU A 25 -5.19 1.57 21.16
C LEU A 25 -4.90 2.98 20.63
N TRP A 26 -4.75 3.96 21.51
CA TRP A 26 -4.38 5.32 21.13
C TRP A 26 -2.99 5.37 20.49
N LEU A 27 -2.00 4.70 21.11
CA LEU A 27 -0.63 4.64 20.56
C LEU A 27 -0.59 3.96 19.19
N GLN A 28 -1.34 2.86 19.01
CA GLN A 28 -1.44 2.18 17.72
C GLN A 28 -2.07 3.06 16.65
N ALA A 29 -3.15 3.77 16.98
CA ALA A 29 -3.80 4.68 16.04
C ALA A 29 -2.85 5.79 15.59
N GLU A 30 -2.11 6.39 16.53
CA GLU A 30 -1.12 7.42 16.22
C GLU A 30 -0.01 6.87 15.32
N ALA A 31 0.54 5.69 15.63
CA ALA A 31 1.57 5.04 14.83
C ALA A 31 1.07 4.74 13.41
N VAL A 32 -0.16 4.27 13.25
CA VAL A 32 -0.75 3.98 11.93
C VAL A 32 -0.91 5.26 11.11
N ILE A 33 -1.32 6.37 11.73
CA ILE A 33 -1.47 7.67 11.03
C ILE A 33 -0.12 8.13 10.50
N VAL A 34 0.94 8.10 11.32
CA VAL A 34 2.29 8.50 10.90
C VAL A 34 2.84 7.58 9.81
N MET A 35 2.64 6.27 9.92
CA MET A 35 3.11 5.31 8.93
C MET A 35 2.39 5.47 7.58
N THR A 36 1.10 5.82 7.60
CA THR A 36 0.32 6.05 6.37
C THR A 36 0.81 7.28 5.62
N ASP A 37 1.08 8.39 6.33
CA ASP A 37 1.63 9.62 5.72
C ASP A 37 3.03 9.39 5.13
N LEU A 38 3.89 8.65 5.86
CA LEU A 38 5.21 8.28 5.38
C LEU A 38 5.16 7.44 4.09
N ALA A 39 4.24 6.47 4.03
CA ALA A 39 4.05 5.64 2.84
C ALA A 39 3.57 6.45 1.64
N GLU A 40 2.66 7.42 1.85
CA GLU A 40 2.16 8.29 0.79
C GLU A 40 3.26 9.22 0.24
N LEU A 41 4.09 9.79 1.11
CA LEU A 41 5.24 10.60 0.71
C LEU A 41 6.27 9.80 -0.11
N ILE A 42 6.67 8.62 0.39
CA ILE A 42 7.66 7.78 -0.29
C ILE A 42 7.12 7.27 -1.62
N GLY A 43 5.87 6.81 -1.65
CA GLY A 43 5.20 6.32 -2.86
C GLY A 43 5.08 7.41 -3.93
N GLY A 44 4.68 8.62 -3.54
CA GLY A 44 4.61 9.76 -4.46
C GLY A 44 5.98 10.17 -5.00
N ALA A 45 7.01 10.18 -4.16
CA ALA A 45 8.36 10.56 -4.57
C ALA A 45 8.94 9.56 -5.58
N ILE A 46 8.73 8.26 -5.35
CA ILE A 46 9.15 7.20 -6.28
C ILE A 46 8.35 7.29 -7.59
N ALA A 47 7.03 7.54 -7.52
CA ALA A 47 6.20 7.69 -8.72
C ALA A 47 6.66 8.86 -9.60
N LEU A 48 6.99 10.02 -9.01
CA LEU A 48 7.53 11.17 -9.75
C LEU A 48 8.93 10.90 -10.30
N ASN A 49 9.78 10.19 -9.55
CA ASN A 49 11.09 9.77 -10.02
C ASN A 49 10.97 8.87 -11.25
N LEU A 50 10.02 7.93 -11.28
CA LEU A 50 9.79 7.04 -12.42
C LEU A 50 9.13 7.75 -13.61
N LEU A 51 8.25 8.72 -13.38
CA LEU A 51 7.52 9.41 -14.46
C LEU A 51 8.34 10.52 -15.14
N PHE A 52 9.13 11.27 -14.37
CA PHE A 52 9.86 12.45 -14.85
C PHE A 52 11.38 12.35 -14.73
N GLY A 53 11.92 11.26 -14.15
CA GLY A 53 13.36 11.10 -13.92
C GLY A 53 13.93 12.07 -12.88
N LEU A 54 13.07 12.74 -12.10
CA LEU A 54 13.47 13.75 -11.11
C LEU A 54 14.15 13.11 -9.89
N PRO A 55 15.19 13.72 -9.32
CA PRO A 55 15.82 13.21 -8.10
C PRO A 55 14.83 13.20 -6.92
N LEU A 56 15.08 12.31 -5.96
CA LEU A 56 14.18 12.02 -4.84
C LEU A 56 13.84 13.25 -3.99
N LEU A 57 14.81 14.15 -3.77
CA LEU A 57 14.64 15.35 -2.96
C LEU A 57 13.55 16.30 -3.49
N PRO A 58 13.63 16.83 -4.72
CA PRO A 58 12.59 17.69 -5.27
C PRO A 58 11.26 16.95 -5.50
N GLY A 59 11.30 15.65 -5.80
CA GLY A 59 10.10 14.81 -5.88
C GLY A 59 9.34 14.77 -4.55
N ALA A 60 10.03 14.52 -3.44
CA ALA A 60 9.41 14.52 -2.11
C ALA A 60 8.84 15.90 -1.73
N LEU A 61 9.55 16.98 -2.07
CA LEU A 61 9.11 18.36 -1.80
C LEU A 61 7.80 18.70 -2.53
N LEU A 62 7.68 18.30 -3.79
CA LEU A 62 6.45 18.47 -4.59
C LEU A 62 5.27 17.67 -4.03
N VAL A 63 5.49 16.41 -3.63
CA VAL A 63 4.44 15.56 -3.04
C VAL A 63 3.96 16.16 -1.72
N THR A 64 4.89 16.60 -0.87
CA THR A 64 4.54 17.25 0.40
C THR A 64 3.68 18.50 0.15
N MET A 65 4.06 19.33 -0.84
CA MET A 65 3.30 20.52 -1.22
C MET A 65 1.91 20.17 -1.77
N ALA A 66 1.81 19.10 -2.56
CA ALA A 66 0.52 18.59 -3.05
C ALA A 66 -0.39 18.10 -1.92
N SER A 67 0.15 17.40 -0.92
CA SER A 67 -0.60 16.96 0.27
C SER A 67 -1.11 18.15 1.09
N PHE A 68 -0.31 19.20 1.28
CA PHE A 68 -0.74 20.44 1.91
C PHE A 68 -1.85 21.14 1.11
N LEU A 69 -1.75 21.17 -0.23
CA LEU A 69 -2.78 21.73 -1.09
C LEU A 69 -4.09 20.94 -0.97
N LEU A 70 -4.01 19.62 -0.89
CA LEU A 70 -5.16 18.73 -0.72
C LEU A 70 -5.82 18.93 0.65
N LEU A 71 -5.05 19.15 1.71
CA LEU A 71 -5.53 19.57 3.03
C LEU A 71 -6.21 20.96 3.00
N ALA A 72 -5.67 21.91 2.24
CA ALA A 72 -6.28 23.23 2.08
C ALA A 72 -7.65 23.13 1.37
N VAL A 73 -7.75 22.30 0.32
CA VAL A 73 -9.00 22.00 -0.37
C VAL A 73 -9.99 21.24 0.53
N ARG A 74 -9.50 20.35 1.39
CA ARG A 74 -10.30 19.63 2.41
C ARG A 74 -11.00 20.60 3.36
N SER A 75 -10.34 21.69 3.76
CA SER A 75 -10.95 22.71 4.63
C SER A 75 -12.09 23.48 3.96
N ALA A 76 -12.13 23.54 2.63
CA ALA A 76 -13.05 24.43 1.90
C ALA A 76 -14.37 23.75 1.45
N ARG A 77 -14.46 22.41 1.42
CA ARG A 77 -15.61 21.73 0.81
C ARG A 77 -15.98 20.42 1.51
N THR A 78 -16.81 20.52 2.55
CA THR A 78 -17.23 19.39 3.42
C THR A 78 -18.15 18.34 2.75
N ARG A 79 -18.66 18.57 1.53
CA ARG A 79 -19.65 17.67 0.90
C ARG A 79 -19.11 16.66 -0.13
N HIS A 80 -17.86 16.78 -0.58
CA HIS A 80 -17.31 15.91 -1.65
C HIS A 80 -16.01 15.19 -1.27
N PHE A 81 -15.63 15.20 0.00
CA PHE A 81 -14.39 14.57 0.48
C PHE A 81 -14.33 13.07 0.22
N GLY A 82 -15.43 12.34 0.51
CA GLY A 82 -15.49 10.90 0.25
C GLY A 82 -15.38 10.55 -1.23
N ALA A 83 -15.87 11.43 -2.12
CA ALA A 83 -15.79 11.22 -3.57
C ALA A 83 -14.35 11.35 -4.08
N ALA A 84 -13.57 12.32 -3.57
CA ALA A 84 -12.18 12.52 -3.98
C ALA A 84 -11.29 11.30 -3.64
N LEU A 85 -11.39 10.79 -2.41
CA LEU A 85 -10.69 9.57 -1.99
C LEU A 85 -11.09 8.36 -2.84
N THR A 86 -12.40 8.20 -3.10
CA THR A 86 -12.93 7.07 -3.88
C THR A 86 -12.42 7.13 -5.33
N VAL A 87 -12.42 8.31 -5.95
CA VAL A 87 -11.91 8.49 -7.32
C VAL A 87 -10.43 8.16 -7.40
N MET A 88 -9.62 8.63 -6.43
CA MET A 88 -8.18 8.37 -6.43
C MET A 88 -7.85 6.87 -6.24
N LEU A 89 -8.55 6.19 -5.33
CA LEU A 89 -8.44 4.74 -5.13
C LEU A 89 -8.83 3.95 -6.38
N VAL A 90 -9.94 4.31 -7.03
CA VAL A 90 -10.41 3.64 -8.25
C VAL A 90 -9.42 3.86 -9.40
N ALA A 91 -8.83 5.06 -9.52
CA ALA A 91 -7.83 5.33 -10.54
C ALA A 91 -6.58 4.43 -10.38
N VAL A 92 -6.05 4.30 -9.16
CA VAL A 92 -4.90 3.41 -8.88
C VAL A 92 -5.26 1.95 -9.13
N ALA A 93 -6.40 1.48 -8.62
CA ALA A 93 -6.86 0.11 -8.83
C ALA A 93 -7.07 -0.20 -10.33
N GLY A 94 -7.63 0.76 -11.08
CA GLY A 94 -7.83 0.66 -12.52
C GLY A 94 -6.51 0.57 -13.28
N ALA A 95 -5.52 1.39 -12.93
CA ALA A 95 -4.18 1.33 -13.53
C ALA A 95 -3.52 -0.04 -13.32
N PHE A 96 -3.59 -0.59 -12.11
CA PHE A 96 -3.09 -1.94 -11.82
C PHE A 96 -3.86 -3.03 -12.56
N LEU A 97 -5.19 -2.90 -12.67
CA LEU A 97 -6.01 -3.86 -13.42
C LEU A 97 -5.61 -3.90 -14.90
N VAL A 98 -5.41 -2.73 -15.52
CA VAL A 98 -4.94 -2.64 -16.92
C VAL A 98 -3.56 -3.28 -17.07
N LEU A 99 -2.62 -3.01 -16.15
CA LEU A 99 -1.29 -3.60 -16.16
C LEU A 99 -1.35 -5.14 -16.09
N VAL A 100 -2.18 -5.68 -15.19
CA VAL A 100 -2.35 -7.13 -15.03
C VAL A 100 -2.97 -7.76 -16.27
N LEU A 101 -3.99 -7.13 -16.85
CA LEU A 101 -4.59 -7.64 -18.09
C LEU A 101 -3.57 -7.67 -19.23
N GLN A 102 -2.79 -6.60 -19.43
CA GLN A 102 -1.72 -6.56 -20.42
C GLN A 102 -0.66 -7.65 -20.17
N ALA A 103 -0.27 -7.86 -18.91
CA ALA A 103 0.67 -8.92 -18.54
C ALA A 103 0.10 -10.32 -18.84
N GLN A 104 -1.19 -10.57 -18.59
CA GLN A 104 -1.86 -11.83 -18.93
C GLN A 104 -1.97 -12.04 -20.44
N PHE A 105 -2.24 -10.99 -21.23
CA PHE A 105 -2.22 -11.09 -22.69
C PHE A 105 -0.82 -11.44 -23.23
N MET A 106 0.26 -10.89 -22.65
CA MET A 106 1.64 -11.26 -23.01
C MET A 106 2.09 -12.64 -22.48
N ALA A 107 1.59 -13.05 -21.31
CA ALA A 107 1.84 -14.39 -20.78
C ALA A 107 1.07 -15.46 -21.56
N GLY A 108 -0.16 -15.15 -22.03
CA GLY A 108 -0.96 -16.05 -22.86
C GLY A 108 -0.30 -16.42 -24.20
N SER A 109 0.53 -15.53 -24.76
CA SER A 109 1.29 -15.78 -25.99
C SER A 109 2.63 -16.52 -25.76
N SER A 110 3.13 -16.61 -24.51
CA SER A 110 4.44 -17.20 -24.19
C SER A 110 4.39 -18.43 -23.25
N VAL A 111 3.26 -18.68 -22.58
CA VAL A 111 3.02 -19.88 -21.76
C VAL A 111 2.91 -21.17 -22.59
N GLY A 112 2.67 -21.06 -23.90
CA GLY A 112 2.80 -22.19 -24.84
C GLY A 112 4.24 -22.71 -24.98
N MET A 113 5.26 -21.86 -24.81
CA MET A 113 6.67 -22.24 -25.04
C MET A 113 7.40 -22.65 -23.75
N SER A 114 7.08 -22.03 -22.61
CA SER A 114 7.87 -22.22 -21.36
C SER A 114 7.51 -23.49 -20.57
N ARG A 115 6.31 -24.08 -20.78
CA ARG A 115 5.95 -25.38 -20.17
C ARG A 115 6.78 -26.56 -20.72
N SER A 116 7.34 -26.45 -21.93
CA SER A 116 8.18 -27.49 -22.54
C SER A 116 9.58 -27.58 -21.90
N LEU A 117 10.17 -26.44 -21.49
CA LEU A 117 11.55 -26.39 -21.00
C LEU A 117 11.70 -26.62 -19.49
N CYS A 118 10.64 -26.44 -18.71
CA CYS A 118 10.65 -26.63 -17.25
C CYS A 118 10.39 -28.09 -16.81
N SER A 119 10.05 -29.00 -17.74
CA SER A 119 9.84 -30.43 -17.46
C SER A 119 11.13 -31.26 -17.50
N SER A 120 12.18 -30.79 -18.20
CA SER A 120 13.41 -31.56 -18.42
C SER A 120 14.56 -31.21 -17.47
N ARG A 121 14.50 -30.08 -16.75
CA ARG A 121 15.61 -29.57 -15.90
C ARG A 121 15.39 -29.72 -14.39
N THR A 122 14.41 -30.50 -13.96
CA THR A 122 14.07 -30.67 -12.52
C THR A 122 14.11 -32.12 -12.04
N ARG A 123 14.46 -33.08 -12.90
CA ARG A 123 14.47 -34.52 -12.55
C ARG A 123 15.75 -35.00 -11.85
N ASN A 124 16.76 -34.15 -11.68
CA ASN A 124 18.09 -34.55 -11.18
C ASN A 124 18.74 -33.54 -10.21
N ALA A 125 17.99 -32.68 -9.54
CA ALA A 125 18.60 -31.64 -8.69
C ALA A 125 17.89 -31.30 -7.36
N TRP A 126 17.33 -32.25 -6.61
CA TRP A 126 17.02 -32.10 -5.16
C TRP A 126 17.01 -33.50 -4.51
N PRO A 127 17.44 -33.74 -3.24
CA PRO A 127 17.22 -32.89 -2.05
C PRO A 127 18.34 -32.97 -0.97
N GLY A 128 19.04 -31.88 -0.65
CA GLY A 128 19.98 -31.93 0.51
C GLY A 128 20.84 -30.71 0.81
N ARG A 129 20.90 -29.72 -0.10
CA ARG A 129 21.75 -28.53 0.09
C ARG A 129 21.14 -27.45 0.98
N TRP A 130 19.81 -27.40 1.14
CA TRP A 130 19.14 -26.37 1.95
C TRP A 130 19.39 -26.49 3.45
N LEU A 131 19.52 -27.72 3.97
CA LEU A 131 19.82 -27.95 5.38
C LEU A 131 21.22 -27.46 5.77
N LYS A 132 22.17 -27.42 4.81
CA LYS A 132 23.53 -26.90 5.04
C LYS A 132 23.60 -25.37 5.01
N ALA A 133 22.71 -24.71 4.25
CA ALA A 133 22.67 -23.25 4.20
C ALA A 133 22.04 -22.62 5.46
N PHE A 134 21.07 -23.32 6.08
CA PHE A 134 20.38 -22.82 7.28
C PHE A 134 21.18 -23.00 8.58
N THR A 135 22.14 -23.94 8.62
CA THR A 135 22.93 -24.26 9.83
C THR A 135 24.24 -23.48 9.95
N MET A 136 24.69 -22.81 8.88
CA MET A 136 25.89 -21.96 8.91
C MET A 136 25.59 -20.47 9.18
N ALA A 137 24.31 -20.08 9.15
CA ALA A 137 23.87 -18.69 9.31
C ALA A 137 23.30 -18.37 10.71
N TRP A 138 23.45 -19.30 11.66
CA TRP A 138 23.08 -19.15 13.07
C TRP A 138 24.20 -19.69 13.96
#